data_AF-A0A9E0QNA7-F1
#
_entry.id   AF-A0A9E0QNA7-F1
#
_cell.length_a   1.000
_cell.length_b   1.000
_cell.length_c   1.000
_cell.angle_alpha   90.00
_cell.angle_beta   90.00
_cell.angle_gamma   90.00
#
_symmetry.space_group_name_H-M   'P 1'
#
loop_
_entity.id
_entity.type
_entity.pdbx_description
1 polymer ?
#
loop_
_entity_poly.entity_id
_entity_poly.type
_entity_poly.pdbx_seq_one_letter_code
_entity_poly.pdbx_strand_id
1 'polypeptide(L)'
;MKRIFLFLLTNFAIVIVLGITLRLLGVDSLLSDNGSDLNINSLSIFAVVFGMGGSFVSLMISKWSAKRMSGAQVIEQATNDTERWLLQVVARQADAANIGMPEVAIFPAAQPNAFATGMNK
;
A
#
# COMPACT_ATOMS: atom_id res chain seq x y z
N MET A 1 -0.92 13.96 10.61
CA MET A 1 -2.40 14.11 10.63
C MET A 1 -3.03 14.04 9.24
N LYS A 2 -2.55 14.78 8.22
CA LYS A 2 -3.11 14.71 6.85
C LYS A 2 -3.19 13.30 6.24
N ARG A 3 -2.16 12.45 6.43
CA ARG A 3 -2.13 11.07 5.90
C ARG A 3 -3.24 10.18 6.45
N ILE A 4 -3.46 10.21 7.77
CA ILE A 4 -4.51 9.42 8.45
C ILE A 4 -5.90 9.92 8.03
N PHE A 5 -6.09 11.24 7.97
CA PHE A 5 -7.34 11.82 7.52
C PHE A 5 -7.68 11.41 6.08
N LEU A 6 -6.74 11.56 5.14
CA LEU A 6 -6.94 11.16 3.75
C LEU A 6 -7.17 9.65 3.62
N PHE A 7 -6.46 8.83 4.40
CA PHE A 7 -6.69 7.38 4.43
C PHE A 7 -8.12 7.05 4.85
N LEU A 8 -8.61 7.64 5.94
CA LEU A 8 -9.97 7.41 6.42
C LEU A 8 -11.01 7.92 5.42
N LEU A 9 -10.81 9.12 4.87
CA LEU A 9 -11.69 9.72 3.87
C LEU A 9 -11.83 8.82 2.63
N THR A 10 -10.72 8.34 2.09
CA THR A 10 -10.70 7.48 0.90
C THR A 10 -11.38 6.13 1.18
N ASN A 11 -11.13 5.51 2.33
CA ASN A 11 -11.80 4.26 2.70
C ASN A 11 -13.32 4.46 2.84
N PHE A 12 -13.75 5.56 3.44
CA PHE A 12 -15.17 5.88 3.57
C PHE A 12 -15.83 6.14 2.20
N ALA A 13 -15.14 6.86 1.31
CA ALA A 13 -15.59 7.09 -0.06
C ALA A 13 -15.76 5.78 -0.84
N ILE A 14 -14.83 4.83 -0.71
CA ILE A 14 -14.93 3.50 -1.34
C ILE A 14 -16.19 2.77 -0.88
N VAL A 15 -16.50 2.79 0.41
CA VAL A 15 -17.68 2.12 0.97
C VAL A 15 -18.98 2.75 0.46
N ILE A 16 -19.01 4.08 0.34
CA ILE A 16 -20.16 4.80 -0.24
C ILE A 16 -20.34 4.41 -1.71
N VAL A 17 -19.27 4.42 -2.51
CA VAL A 17 -19.31 4.04 -3.93
C VAL A 17 -19.79 2.61 -4.08
N LEU A 18 -19.26 1.68 -3.28
CA LEU A 18 -19.71 0.28 -3.26
C LEU A 18 -21.22 0.20 -2.98
N GLY A 19 -21.71 0.92 -1.97
CA GLY A 19 -23.14 0.94 -1.65
C GLY A 19 -24.01 1.46 -2.80
N ILE A 20 -23.57 2.50 -3.51
CA ILE A 20 -24.27 3.02 -4.70
C ILE A 20 -24.23 2.00 -5.83
N THR A 21 -23.08 1.39 -6.11
CA THR A 21 -22.91 0.39 -7.16
C THR A 21 -23.79 -0.85 -6.93
N LEU A 22 -23.84 -1.35 -5.70
CA LEU A 22 -24.69 -2.51 -5.34
C LEU A 22 -26.18 -2.21 -5.54
N ARG A 23 -26.63 -1.01 -5.16
CA ARG A 23 -28.01 -0.57 -5.39
C ARG A 23 -28.33 -0.42 -6.87
N LEU A 24 -27.43 0.15 -7.67
CA LEU A 24 -27.62 0.33 -9.12
C LEU A 24 -27.65 -1.00 -9.87
N LEU A 25 -26.85 -1.98 -9.44
CA LEU A 25 -26.83 -3.33 -10.01
C LEU A 25 -28.02 -4.19 -9.53
N GLY A 26 -28.88 -3.67 -8.66
CA GLY A 26 -30.07 -4.39 -8.16
C GLY A 26 -29.72 -5.62 -7.33
N VAL A 27 -28.53 -5.66 -6.71
CA VAL A 27 -28.05 -6.83 -5.95
C VAL A 27 -29.01 -7.16 -4.80
N ASP A 28 -29.61 -6.15 -4.17
CA ASP A 28 -30.61 -6.31 -3.11
C ASP A 28 -31.86 -7.09 -3.59
N SER A 29 -32.33 -6.82 -4.82
CA SER A 29 -33.50 -7.53 -5.38
C SER A 29 -33.14 -8.94 -5.85
N LEU A 30 -31.98 -9.10 -6.49
CA LEU A 30 -31.50 -10.40 -6.94
C LEU A 30 -31.29 -11.38 -5.78
N LEU A 31 -30.80 -10.91 -4.64
CA LEU A 31 -30.59 -11.73 -3.45
C LEU A 31 -31.90 -12.10 -2.75
N SER A 32 -32.87 -11.17 -2.73
CA SER A 32 -34.22 -11.41 -2.20
C SER A 32 -34.98 -12.45 -3.04
N ASP A 33 -34.83 -12.39 -4.37
CA ASP A 33 -35.48 -13.32 -5.30
C ASP A 33 -34.87 -14.73 -5.30
N ASN A 34 -33.58 -14.86 -4.97
CA ASN A 34 -32.89 -16.15 -4.87
C ASN A 34 -33.00 -16.82 -3.49
N GLY A 35 -33.78 -16.25 -2.55
CA GLY A 35 -33.98 -16.80 -1.21
C GLY A 35 -32.72 -16.76 -0.33
N SER A 36 -31.71 -15.98 -0.71
CA SER A 36 -30.49 -15.80 0.06
C SER A 36 -30.68 -14.71 1.12
N ASP A 37 -30.60 -15.08 2.39
CA ASP A 37 -30.69 -14.17 3.56
C ASP A 37 -29.39 -13.38 3.77
N LEU A 38 -28.85 -12.81 2.69
CA LEU A 38 -27.62 -12.04 2.71
C LEU A 38 -27.93 -10.64 3.24
N ASN A 39 -27.59 -10.42 4.51
CA ASN A 39 -27.72 -9.12 5.14
C ASN A 39 -26.70 -8.13 4.56
N ILE A 40 -27.19 -7.19 3.75
CA ILE A 40 -26.39 -6.14 3.08
C ILE A 40 -25.66 -5.26 4.08
N ASN A 41 -26.22 -5.06 5.28
CA ASN A 41 -25.54 -4.36 6.37
C ASN A 41 -24.30 -5.16 6.83
N SER A 42 -24.45 -6.46 7.09
CA SER A 42 -23.34 -7.34 7.43
C SER A 42 -22.28 -7.41 6.31
N LEU A 43 -22.69 -7.41 5.05
CA LEU A 43 -21.78 -7.37 3.90
C LEU A 43 -20.99 -6.06 3.84
N SER A 44 -21.65 -4.93 4.10
CA SER A 44 -20.99 -3.62 4.11
C SER A 44 -19.99 -3.48 5.27
N ILE A 45 -20.33 -3.98 6.46
CA ILE A 45 -19.42 -4.03 7.61
C ILE A 45 -18.22 -4.94 7.29
N PHE A 46 -18.48 -6.11 6.70
CA PHE A 46 -17.42 -7.01 6.25
C PHE A 46 -16.50 -6.32 5.23
N ALA A 47 -17.05 -5.63 4.23
CA ALA A 47 -16.26 -4.92 3.22
C ALA A 47 -15.41 -3.80 3.83
N VAL A 48 -15.92 -3.07 4.82
CA VAL A 48 -15.14 -2.05 5.56
C VAL A 48 -13.98 -2.69 6.32
N VAL A 49 -14.26 -3.74 7.09
CA VAL A 49 -13.25 -4.43 7.91
C VAL A 49 -12.19 -5.09 7.03
N PHE A 50 -12.61 -5.76 5.96
CA PHE A 50 -11.71 -6.44 5.04
C PHE A 50 -10.94 -5.46 4.15
N GLY A 51 -11.56 -4.36 3.73
CA GLY A 51 -10.91 -3.29 2.96
C GLY A 51 -9.85 -2.54 3.78
N MET A 52 -10.21 -2.10 4.99
CA MET A 52 -9.24 -1.48 5.90
C MET A 52 -8.17 -2.48 6.32
N GLY A 53 -8.55 -3.68 6.77
CA GLY A 53 -7.62 -4.74 7.18
C GLY A 53 -6.67 -5.15 6.05
N GLY A 54 -7.20 -5.35 4.85
CA GLY A 54 -6.43 -5.68 3.66
C GLY A 54 -5.41 -4.60 3.28
N SER A 55 -5.71 -3.31 3.52
CA SER A 55 -4.75 -2.23 3.26
C SER A 55 -3.52 -2.31 4.16
N PHE A 56 -3.67 -2.73 5.43
CA PHE A 56 -2.54 -2.95 6.33
C PHE A 56 -1.71 -4.16 5.89
N VAL A 57 -2.36 -5.26 5.50
CA VAL A 57 -1.68 -6.45 4.96
C VAL A 57 -0.92 -6.10 3.67
N SER A 58 -1.53 -5.32 2.78
CA SER A 58 -0.89 -4.82 1.57
C SER A 58 0.34 -3.96 1.88
N LEU A 59 0.24 -3.07 2.87
CA LEU A 59 1.36 -2.25 3.32
C LEU A 59 2.50 -3.11 3.89
N MET A 60 2.18 -4.14 4.68
CA MET A 60 3.17 -5.10 5.21
C MET A 60 3.92 -5.82 4.08
N ILE A 61 3.22 -6.20 3.03
CA ILE A 61 3.79 -6.93 1.89
C ILE A 61 4.55 -5.99 0.95
N SER A 62 4.23 -4.69 0.95
CA SER A 62 4.72 -3.73 -0.05
C SER A 62 6.24 -3.71 -0.23
N LYS A 63 7.02 -3.79 0.86
CA LYS A 63 8.48 -3.82 0.78
C LYS A 63 8.97 -5.11 0.09
N TRP A 64 8.39 -6.25 0.46
CA TRP A 64 8.75 -7.54 -0.13
C TRP A 64 8.36 -7.61 -1.62
N SER A 65 7.13 -7.19 -1.96
CA SER A 65 6.66 -7.19 -3.34
C SER A 65 7.47 -6.25 -4.21
N ALA A 66 7.74 -5.02 -3.75
CA ALA A 66 8.54 -4.04 -4.49
C ALA A 66 9.93 -4.59 -4.85
N LYS A 67 10.64 -5.23 -3.91
CA LYS A 67 11.96 -5.83 -4.17
C LYS A 67 11.87 -6.99 -5.15
N ARG A 68 10.93 -7.92 -4.91
CA ARG A 68 10.83 -9.14 -5.70
C ARG A 68 10.36 -8.88 -7.13
N MET A 69 9.43 -7.95 -7.32
CA MET A 69 8.90 -7.60 -8.65
C MET A 69 9.87 -6.75 -9.47
N SER A 70 10.63 -5.86 -8.84
CA SER A 70 11.64 -5.05 -9.54
C SER A 70 12.96 -5.78 -9.79
N GLY A 71 13.18 -6.93 -9.13
CA GLY A 71 14.48 -7.61 -9.15
C GLY A 71 15.58 -6.80 -8.45
N ALA A 72 15.20 -5.94 -7.49
CA ALA A 72 16.14 -5.10 -6.78
C ALA A 72 17.12 -5.92 -5.93
N GLN A 73 18.40 -5.58 -6.03
CA GLN A 73 19.49 -6.15 -5.25
C GLN A 73 19.84 -5.19 -4.12
N VAL A 74 19.71 -5.68 -2.89
CA VAL A 74 20.00 -4.90 -1.67
C VAL A 74 21.51 -4.75 -1.53
N ILE A 75 21.96 -3.53 -1.25
CA ILE A 75 23.38 -3.25 -0.98
C ILE A 75 23.64 -3.57 0.49
N GLU A 76 24.13 -4.77 0.79
CA GLU A 76 24.54 -5.15 2.15
C GLU A 76 25.91 -4.56 2.52
N GLN A 77 26.85 -4.60 1.57
CA GLN A 77 28.18 -4.01 1.67
C GLN A 77 28.53 -3.35 0.35
N ALA A 78 28.97 -2.09 0.40
CA ALA A 78 29.32 -1.36 -0.81
C ALA A 78 30.60 -1.91 -1.43
N THR A 79 30.51 -2.33 -2.68
CA THR A 79 31.61 -2.93 -3.45
C THR A 79 32.34 -1.92 -4.34
N ASN A 80 31.73 -0.76 -4.57
CA ASN A 80 32.25 0.30 -5.45
C ASN A 80 31.96 1.70 -4.89
N ASP A 81 32.59 2.71 -5.49
CA ASP A 81 32.46 4.11 -5.06
C ASP A 81 31.04 4.67 -5.20
N THR A 82 30.31 4.23 -6.23
CA THR A 82 28.92 4.68 -6.47
C THR A 82 27.98 4.18 -5.37
N GLU A 83 28.09 2.91 -4.96
CA GLU A 83 27.32 2.35 -3.85
C GLU A 83 27.67 3.02 -2.52
N ARG A 84 28.97 3.28 -2.28
CA ARG A 84 29.42 4.03 -1.09
C ARG A 84 28.82 5.43 -1.04
N TRP A 85 28.87 6.14 -2.16
CA TRP A 85 28.28 7.47 -2.30
C TRP A 85 26.76 7.43 -2.07
N LEU A 86 26.07 6.48 -2.68
CA LEU A 86 24.61 6.33 -2.57
C LEU A 86 24.19 6.08 -1.12
N LEU A 87 24.85 5.15 -0.42
CA LEU A 87 24.59 4.88 0.99
C LEU A 87 24.82 6.11 1.87
N GLN A 88 25.91 6.86 1.64
CA GLN A 88 26.19 8.08 2.40
C GLN A 88 25.16 9.19 2.16
N VAL A 89 24.70 9.37 0.92
CA VAL A 89 23.68 10.37 0.58
C VAL A 89 22.36 10.00 1.23
N VAL A 90 21.95 8.74 1.14
CA VAL A 90 20.71 8.25 1.75
C VAL A 90 20.77 8.36 3.28
N ALA A 91 21.90 7.99 3.90
CA ALA A 91 22.10 8.13 5.34
C ALA A 91 21.95 9.59 5.79
N ARG A 92 22.61 10.53 5.09
CA ARG A 92 22.50 11.96 5.40
C ARG A 92 21.07 12.48 5.25
N GLN A 93 20.34 12.01 4.23
CA GLN A 93 18.94 12.38 4.02
C GLN A 93 18.03 11.79 5.10
N ALA A 94 18.27 10.55 5.51
CA ALA A 94 17.54 9.89 6.59
C ALA A 94 17.73 10.62 7.92
N ASP A 95 18.97 10.98 8.26
CA ASP A 95 19.31 11.77 9.44
C ASP A 95 18.63 13.14 9.43
N ALA A 96 18.70 13.85 8.30
CA ALA A 96 18.05 15.16 8.14
C ALA A 96 16.52 15.08 8.24
N ALA A 97 15.93 13.97 7.80
CA ALA A 97 14.50 13.71 7.92
C ALA A 97 14.09 13.08 9.27
N ASN A 98 15.06 12.79 10.14
CA ASN A 98 14.89 12.13 11.43
C ASN A 98 14.11 10.80 11.30
N ILE A 99 14.52 9.97 10.34
CA ILE A 99 14.01 8.62 10.09
C ILE A 99 15.14 7.59 10.19
N GLY A 100 14.80 6.32 10.40
CA GLY A 100 15.81 5.26 10.43
C GLY A 100 16.50 5.09 9.07
N MET A 101 17.74 4.60 9.05
CA MET A 101 18.45 4.31 7.80
C MET A 101 17.62 3.31 6.96
N PRO A 102 17.13 3.71 5.78
CA PRO A 102 16.36 2.81 4.95
C PRO A 102 17.28 1.77 4.30
N GLU A 103 16.70 0.63 3.96
CA GLU A 103 17.36 -0.36 3.10
C GLU A 103 17.50 0.21 1.69
N VAL A 104 18.71 0.19 1.15
CA VAL A 104 19.03 0.71 -0.19
C VAL A 104 19.26 -0.45 -1.14
N ALA A 105 18.64 -0.39 -2.31
CA ALA A 105 18.75 -1.41 -3.34
C ALA A 105 18.85 -0.78 -4.73
N ILE A 106 19.52 -1.48 -5.65
CA ILE A 106 19.63 -1.11 -7.06
C ILE A 106 18.85 -2.13 -7.88
N PHE A 107 18.10 -1.66 -8.87
CA PHE A 107 17.33 -2.51 -9.78
C PHE A 107 17.62 -2.13 -11.23
N PRO A 108 17.53 -3.07 -12.17
CA PRO A 108 17.71 -2.78 -13.59
C PRO A 108 16.54 -1.95 -14.12
N ALA A 109 16.84 -0.85 -14.81
CA ALA A 109 15.85 -0.02 -15.47
C ALA A 109 16.41 0.54 -16.78
N ALA A 110 15.60 0.51 -17.85
CA ALA A 110 15.99 1.09 -19.15
C ALA A 110 16.02 2.63 -19.14
N GLN A 111 15.31 3.24 -18.19
CA GLN A 111 15.23 4.69 -18.00
C GLN A 111 15.60 5.04 -16.56
N PRO A 112 16.16 6.24 -16.31
CA PRO A 112 16.46 6.69 -14.96
C PRO A 112 15.20 6.71 -14.08
N ASN A 113 15.19 5.94 -13.00
CA ASN A 113 14.07 5.86 -12.07
C ASN A 113 14.54 5.57 -10.64
N ALA A 114 13.81 6.12 -9.66
CA ALA A 114 14.00 5.86 -8.24
C ALA A 114 12.64 5.93 -7.52
N PHE A 115 12.41 5.04 -6.57
CA PHE A 115 11.20 5.02 -5.74
C PHE A 115 11.55 4.63 -4.30
N ALA A 116 10.66 4.95 -3.35
CA ALA A 116 10.84 4.62 -1.94
C ALA A 116 9.51 4.17 -1.33
N THR A 117 9.58 3.25 -0.36
CA THR A 117 8.45 2.83 0.48
C THR A 117 8.87 2.92 1.96
N GLY A 118 7.97 3.40 2.82
CA GLY A 118 8.25 3.67 4.22
C GLY A 118 7.08 3.27 5.10
N MET A 119 6.92 1.96 5.31
CA MET A 119 5.88 1.41 6.19
C MET A 119 6.05 1.91 7.63
N ASN A 120 7.28 1.87 8.14
CA ASN A 120 7.66 2.49 9.40
C ASN A 120 8.64 3.63 9.09
N LYS A 121 8.52 4.72 9.85
CA LYS A 121 9.53 5.79 9.85
C LYS A 121 10.87 5.23 10.31
#